data_AF-A0A7X0RUN9-F1
#
_entry.id   AF-A0A7X0RUN9-F1
#
_cell.length_a   1.000
_cell.length_b   1.000
_cell.length_c   1.000
_cell.angle_alpha   90.00
_cell.angle_beta   90.00
_cell.angle_gamma   90.00
#
_symmetry.space_group_name_H-M   'P 1'
#
loop_
_entity.id
_entity.type
_entity.pdbx_description
1 polymer ?
#
loop_
_entity_poly.entity_id
_entity_poly.type
_entity_poly.pdbx_seq_one_letter_code
_entity_poly.pdbx_strand_id
1 'polypeptide(L)'
;MTSPSSSNSSAASHSSNGTTPLTPAASAAPDGRTTIGPLAPSRASSGWIRSTVYTALFAALFVAFSAIQLPLGFTSVPITLQALAVMLAGGLLGARYGFWSIAIVVLLTTAGLPLLSGHGGLATVFGFTGGFIWMFPFEALLIGWVSDRLFRDGKRFGPVQYALLFAGIFVFGIVLAYIGGVPWYAYKAELSVHAAMIGACYPFLPGDILKGIVATLAIGALRPVVPGFRRIRR
;
A
#
# COMPACT_ATOMS: atom_id res chain seq x y z
N MET A 1 67.35 -4.91 54.58
CA MET A 1 66.14 -5.23 53.79
C MET A 1 66.42 -6.57 53.11
N THR A 2 66.27 -7.67 53.85
CA THR A 2 65.12 -8.60 53.84
C THR A 2 65.11 -9.58 52.66
N SER A 3 65.55 -10.81 52.98
CA SER A 3 65.02 -12.14 52.53
C SER A 3 65.64 -12.86 51.31
N PRO A 4 66.17 -14.09 51.51
CA PRO A 4 66.46 -15.11 50.48
C PRO A 4 65.52 -16.36 50.58
N SER A 5 65.65 -17.33 49.63
CA SER A 5 65.20 -18.77 49.60
C SER A 5 64.41 -19.11 48.32
N SER A 6 64.89 -19.93 47.37
CA SER A 6 65.18 -21.38 47.30
C SER A 6 63.96 -22.29 47.04
N SER A 7 64.00 -23.00 45.90
CA SER A 7 63.56 -24.39 45.59
C SER A 7 62.57 -25.12 46.52
N ASN A 8 61.57 -25.85 45.99
CA ASN A 8 61.63 -27.31 45.70
C ASN A 8 60.24 -27.95 45.37
N SER A 9 60.29 -29.18 44.82
CA SER A 9 59.26 -30.26 44.72
C SER A 9 58.11 -30.12 43.72
N SER A 10 57.91 -30.97 42.69
CA SER A 10 58.00 -32.43 42.49
C SER A 10 56.83 -33.26 43.06
N ALA A 11 56.09 -33.86 42.11
CA ALA A 11 55.49 -35.21 42.07
C ALA A 11 54.42 -35.67 43.08
N ALA A 12 53.28 -36.15 42.53
CA ALA A 12 52.58 -37.43 42.80
C ALA A 12 51.13 -37.32 42.26
N SER A 13 50.66 -38.02 41.22
CA SER A 13 50.45 -39.47 41.00
C SER A 13 49.33 -40.12 41.84
N HIS A 14 48.17 -40.32 41.23
CA HIS A 14 47.21 -41.43 41.46
C HIS A 14 46.44 -41.57 40.12
N SER A 15 46.57 -42.61 39.28
CA SER A 15 46.33 -44.06 39.46
C SER A 15 44.98 -44.30 40.15
N SER A 16 43.97 -44.96 39.58
CA SER A 16 44.01 -46.23 38.83
C SER A 16 42.62 -46.57 38.25
N ASN A 17 42.62 -47.29 37.11
CA ASN A 17 41.79 -48.46 36.74
C ASN A 17 40.25 -48.39 36.84
N GLY A 18 39.44 -48.89 35.90
CA GLY A 18 39.67 -49.77 34.75
C GLY A 18 38.33 -50.41 34.34
N THR A 19 38.33 -51.03 33.16
CA THR A 19 37.45 -52.13 32.67
C THR A 19 35.97 -51.86 32.30
N THR A 20 35.74 -51.81 30.98
CA THR A 20 34.61 -52.33 30.15
C THR A 20 34.19 -53.78 30.49
N PRO A 21 33.12 -54.43 29.93
CA PRO A 21 32.25 -54.11 28.76
C PRO A 21 30.73 -54.53 28.89
N LEU A 22 30.00 -54.42 27.76
CA LEU A 22 28.80 -55.18 27.31
C LEU A 22 27.38 -54.66 27.64
N THR A 23 26.67 -54.38 26.55
CA THR A 23 25.23 -54.13 26.38
C THR A 23 24.38 -55.32 26.84
N PRO A 24 23.12 -55.07 27.22
CA PRO A 24 22.04 -55.76 26.53
C PRO A 24 20.92 -54.82 26.10
N ALA A 25 20.47 -55.01 24.85
CA ALA A 25 19.22 -54.50 24.35
C ALA A 25 18.06 -55.05 25.19
N ALA A 26 17.26 -54.15 25.77
CA ALA A 26 15.98 -54.48 26.38
C ALA A 26 14.90 -53.54 25.82
N SER A 27 14.23 -54.06 24.79
CA SER A 27 12.81 -53.89 24.45
C SER A 27 11.99 -53.01 25.41
N ALA A 28 11.61 -51.82 24.94
CA ALA A 28 10.40 -51.13 25.39
C ALA A 28 9.49 -50.91 24.17
N ALA A 29 8.25 -51.35 24.29
CA ALA A 29 7.23 -51.48 23.25
C ALA A 29 6.93 -50.17 22.49
N PRO A 30 6.45 -50.23 21.23
CA PRO A 30 5.81 -49.08 20.62
C PRO A 30 4.43 -48.93 21.29
N ASP A 31 4.36 -48.14 22.37
CA ASP A 31 3.08 -47.67 22.88
C ASP A 31 2.38 -46.94 21.73
N GLY A 32 1.30 -47.52 21.22
CA GLY A 32 0.45 -47.01 20.14
C GLY A 32 -0.30 -45.72 20.49
N ARG A 33 0.28 -44.88 21.37
CA ARG A 33 -0.17 -43.53 21.64
C ARG A 33 0.56 -42.60 20.68
N THR A 34 0.01 -42.51 19.47
CA THR A 34 0.20 -41.33 18.62
C THR A 34 -0.22 -40.13 19.45
N THR A 35 0.75 -39.47 20.09
CA THR A 35 0.53 -38.17 20.72
C THR A 35 0.24 -37.21 19.58
N ILE A 36 -1.04 -37.05 19.25
CA ILE A 36 -1.48 -36.02 18.32
C ILE A 36 -1.25 -34.72 19.06
N GLY A 37 -0.05 -34.15 18.90
CA GLY A 37 0.27 -32.81 19.38
C GLY A 37 -0.80 -31.84 18.88
N PRO A 38 -1.15 -30.79 19.65
CA PRO A 38 -2.21 -29.86 19.28
C PRO A 38 -1.99 -29.39 17.84
N LEU A 39 -2.93 -29.67 16.94
CA LEU A 39 -2.89 -29.21 15.56
C LEU A 39 -2.78 -27.69 15.60
N ALA A 40 -1.57 -27.16 15.37
CA ALA A 40 -1.36 -25.74 15.32
C ALA A 40 -2.30 -25.17 14.25
N PRO A 41 -3.22 -24.25 14.58
CA PRO A 41 -4.13 -23.71 13.58
C PRO A 41 -3.30 -23.06 12.48
N SER A 42 -3.57 -23.42 11.23
CA SER A 42 -2.88 -22.88 10.06
C SER A 42 -3.13 -21.38 9.95
N ARG A 43 -2.25 -20.57 10.54
CA ARG A 43 -2.29 -19.09 10.55
C ARG A 43 -2.02 -18.44 9.18
N ALA A 44 -2.21 -19.17 8.09
CA ALA A 44 -1.84 -18.74 6.74
C ALA A 44 -2.98 -18.09 5.95
N SER A 45 -4.25 -18.22 6.36
CA SER A 45 -5.41 -17.80 5.55
C SER A 45 -5.92 -16.37 5.77
N SER A 46 -5.63 -15.72 6.91
CA SER A 46 -6.30 -14.46 7.27
C SER A 46 -5.75 -13.21 6.56
N GLY A 47 -4.47 -13.19 6.19
CA GLY A 47 -3.82 -12.00 5.61
C GLY A 47 -4.28 -11.69 4.18
N TRP A 48 -4.57 -12.72 3.39
CA TRP A 48 -4.98 -12.55 1.99
C TRP A 48 -6.43 -12.09 1.89
N ILE A 49 -7.32 -12.70 2.69
CA ILE A 49 -8.73 -12.28 2.82
C ILE A 49 -8.79 -10.80 3.21
N ARG A 50 -8.03 -10.39 4.22
CA ARG A 50 -7.99 -8.99 4.66
C ARG A 50 -7.57 -8.05 3.53
N SER A 51 -6.52 -8.39 2.78
CA SER A 51 -6.02 -7.56 1.69
C SER A 51 -7.05 -7.41 0.56
N THR A 52 -7.75 -8.50 0.23
CA THR A 52 -8.83 -8.49 -0.76
C THR A 52 -10.01 -7.64 -0.27
N VAL A 53 -10.42 -7.77 0.99
CA VAL A 53 -11.52 -6.98 1.57
C VAL A 53 -11.20 -5.49 1.54
N TYR A 54 -10.00 -5.08 1.94
CA TYR A 54 -9.60 -3.67 1.86
C TYR A 54 -9.54 -3.17 0.41
N THR A 55 -9.03 -3.99 -0.52
CA THR A 55 -9.01 -3.64 -1.95
C THR A 55 -10.43 -3.40 -2.47
N ALA A 56 -11.37 -4.28 -2.16
CA ALA A 56 -12.77 -4.15 -2.52
C ALA A 56 -13.44 -2.94 -1.84
N LEU A 57 -13.11 -2.66 -0.58
CA LEU A 57 -13.64 -1.52 0.17
C LEU A 57 -13.19 -0.19 -0.43
N PHE A 58 -11.91 -0.07 -0.82
CA PHE A 58 -11.41 1.14 -1.49
C PHE A 58 -11.94 1.28 -2.92
N ALA A 59 -12.13 0.17 -3.64
CA ALA A 59 -12.83 0.18 -4.93
C ALA A 59 -14.27 0.72 -4.77
N ALA A 60 -15.02 0.23 -3.77
CA ALA A 60 -16.36 0.73 -3.46
C ALA A 60 -16.35 2.20 -3.01
N LEU A 61 -15.36 2.61 -2.22
CA LEU A 61 -15.18 4.01 -1.80
C LEU A 61 -14.95 4.93 -3.00
N PHE A 62 -14.13 4.51 -3.96
CA PHE A 62 -13.87 5.24 -5.19
C PHE A 62 -15.15 5.39 -6.03
N VAL A 63 -15.95 4.32 -6.17
CA VAL A 63 -17.25 4.37 -6.86
C VAL A 63 -18.21 5.33 -6.14
N ALA A 64 -18.30 5.25 -4.81
CA ALA A 64 -19.15 6.13 -4.02
C ALA A 64 -18.74 7.61 -4.15
N PHE A 65 -17.44 7.90 -4.14
CA PHE A 65 -16.92 9.27 -4.31
C PHE A 65 -17.04 9.77 -5.75
N SER A 66 -17.08 8.86 -6.74
CA SER A 66 -17.37 9.20 -8.12
C SER A 66 -18.78 9.77 -8.29
N ALA A 67 -19.76 9.22 -7.56
CA ALA A 67 -21.13 9.74 -7.59
C ALA A 67 -21.26 11.18 -7.06
N ILE A 68 -20.32 11.63 -6.22
CA ILE A 68 -20.30 13.00 -5.68
C ILE A 68 -19.56 13.91 -6.67
N GLN A 69 -20.33 14.54 -7.55
CA GLN A 69 -19.80 15.45 -8.55
C GLN A 69 -20.58 16.77 -8.61
N LEU A 70 -19.84 17.87 -8.75
CA LEU A 70 -20.37 19.21 -8.96
C LEU A 70 -20.07 19.61 -10.42
N PRO A 71 -21.08 19.59 -11.31
CA PRO A 71 -20.89 20.03 -12.68
C PRO A 71 -20.66 21.55 -12.70
N LEU A 72 -19.64 21.97 -13.45
CA LEU A 72 -19.34 23.37 -13.67
C LEU A 72 -19.97 23.80 -15.00
N GLY A 73 -20.79 24.85 -15.00
CA GLY A 73 -21.51 25.28 -16.21
C GLY A 73 -20.64 25.74 -17.38
N PHE A 74 -19.33 25.92 -17.16
CA PHE A 74 -18.37 26.40 -18.16
C PHE A 74 -17.39 25.32 -18.66
N THR A 75 -17.39 24.11 -18.09
CA THR A 75 -16.49 23.01 -18.51
C THR A 75 -17.19 21.67 -18.46
N SER A 76 -16.85 20.77 -19.39
CA SER A 76 -17.40 19.41 -19.43
C SER A 76 -16.74 18.44 -18.44
N VAL A 77 -15.81 18.94 -17.61
CA VAL A 77 -15.18 18.19 -16.51
C VAL A 77 -15.87 18.58 -15.19
N PRO A 78 -16.50 17.65 -14.46
CA PRO A 78 -17.09 17.97 -13.17
C PRO A 78 -16.04 17.95 -12.05
N ILE A 79 -16.24 18.76 -11.00
CA ILE A 79 -15.44 18.63 -9.77
C ILE A 79 -15.92 17.39 -9.03
N THR A 80 -15.04 16.42 -8.79
CA THR A 80 -15.40 15.16 -8.12
C THR A 80 -14.61 14.95 -6.83
N LEU A 81 -15.16 14.14 -5.92
CA LEU A 81 -14.38 13.61 -4.78
C LEU A 81 -13.57 12.36 -5.16
N GLN A 82 -13.71 11.86 -6.38
CA GLN A 82 -13.05 10.65 -6.87
C GLN A 82 -11.53 10.70 -6.71
N ALA A 83 -10.88 11.83 -7.02
CA ALA A 83 -9.44 12.02 -6.87
C ALA A 83 -8.98 11.82 -5.41
N LEU A 84 -9.79 12.22 -4.41
CA LEU A 84 -9.48 11.98 -3.00
C LEU A 84 -9.44 10.48 -2.69
N ALA A 85 -10.38 9.69 -3.23
CA ALA A 85 -10.39 8.24 -3.05
C ALA A 85 -9.14 7.58 -3.65
N VAL A 86 -8.66 8.07 -4.80
CA VAL A 86 -7.42 7.58 -5.44
C VAL A 86 -6.20 7.84 -4.55
N MET A 87 -6.07 9.07 -4.04
CA MET A 87 -4.98 9.44 -3.15
C MET A 87 -4.98 8.59 -1.87
N LEU A 88 -6.16 8.39 -1.27
CA LEU A 88 -6.32 7.53 -0.09
C LEU A 88 -6.01 6.07 -0.42
N ALA A 89 -6.53 5.52 -1.52
CA ALA A 89 -6.29 4.14 -1.93
C ALA A 89 -4.79 3.87 -2.11
N GLY A 90 -4.08 4.71 -2.85
CA GLY A 90 -2.63 4.59 -2.98
C GLY A 90 -1.93 4.69 -1.62
N GLY A 91 -2.21 5.75 -0.87
CA GLY A 91 -1.53 6.05 0.38
C GLY A 91 -1.72 5.01 1.50
N LEU A 92 -2.92 4.43 1.61
CA LEU A 92 -3.29 3.49 2.68
C LEU A 92 -3.01 2.02 2.32
N LEU A 93 -3.36 1.59 1.11
CA LEU A 93 -3.21 0.19 0.69
C LEU A 93 -1.81 -0.12 0.15
N GLY A 94 -1.03 0.91 -0.16
CA GLY A 94 0.28 0.78 -0.80
C GLY A 94 0.18 0.57 -2.30
N ALA A 95 1.33 0.49 -2.96
CA ALA A 95 1.42 0.57 -4.43
C ALA A 95 0.57 -0.48 -5.16
N ARG A 96 0.68 -1.75 -4.74
CA ARG A 96 0.03 -2.88 -5.44
C ARG A 96 -1.48 -2.91 -5.23
N TYR A 97 -1.92 -2.88 -3.97
CA TYR A 97 -3.34 -2.99 -3.66
C TYR A 97 -4.10 -1.71 -4.00
N GLY A 98 -3.47 -0.53 -3.88
CA GLY A 98 -3.99 0.74 -4.38
C GLY A 98 -4.25 0.69 -5.89
N PHE A 99 -3.25 0.28 -6.68
CA PHE A 99 -3.40 0.10 -8.12
C PHE A 99 -4.57 -0.83 -8.48
N TRP A 100 -4.62 -2.03 -7.89
CA TRP A 100 -5.67 -3.00 -8.22
C TRP A 100 -7.06 -2.54 -7.80
N SER A 101 -7.19 -1.81 -6.68
CA SER A 101 -8.48 -1.29 -6.22
C SER A 101 -9.10 -0.34 -7.25
N ILE A 102 -8.30 0.53 -7.85
CA ILE A 102 -8.76 1.50 -8.85
C ILE A 102 -8.84 0.86 -10.24
N ALA A 103 -7.84 0.07 -10.63
CA ALA A 103 -7.78 -0.57 -11.94
C ALA A 103 -8.99 -1.48 -12.19
N ILE A 104 -9.42 -2.26 -11.20
CA ILE A 104 -10.61 -3.12 -11.33
C ILE A 104 -11.85 -2.29 -11.62
N VAL A 105 -12.04 -1.15 -10.94
CA VAL A 105 -13.20 -0.28 -11.18
C VAL A 105 -13.15 0.30 -12.59
N VAL A 106 -11.99 0.79 -13.03
CA VAL A 106 -11.82 1.33 -14.39
C VAL A 106 -12.14 0.25 -15.43
N LEU A 107 -11.60 -0.96 -15.27
CA LEU A 107 -11.85 -2.09 -16.17
C LEU A 107 -13.33 -2.47 -16.24
N LEU A 108 -14.00 -2.58 -15.09
CA LEU A 108 -15.44 -2.86 -15.03
C LEU A 108 -16.27 -1.74 -15.66
N THR A 109 -15.83 -0.49 -15.49
CA THR A 109 -16.46 0.67 -16.14
C THR A 109 -16.33 0.56 -17.66
N THR A 110 -15.14 0.26 -18.19
CA THR A 110 -14.97 0.02 -19.63
C THR A 110 -15.84 -1.12 -20.16
N ALA A 111 -16.06 -2.17 -19.35
CA ALA A 111 -16.91 -3.29 -19.70
C ALA A 111 -18.41 -2.93 -19.79
N GLY A 112 -18.80 -1.72 -19.34
CA GLY A 112 -20.17 -1.23 -19.45
C GLY A 112 -20.87 -0.97 -18.13
N LEU A 113 -20.26 -1.27 -16.98
CA LEU A 113 -20.92 -1.03 -15.70
C LEU A 113 -20.95 0.47 -15.36
N PRO A 114 -22.09 1.01 -14.89
CA PRO A 114 -22.26 2.43 -14.58
C PRO A 114 -21.63 2.80 -13.23
N LEU A 115 -20.31 2.67 -13.12
CA LEU A 115 -19.59 2.89 -11.86
C LEU A 115 -19.02 4.30 -11.71
N LEU A 116 -18.88 5.06 -12.80
CA LEU A 116 -18.37 6.43 -12.77
C LEU A 116 -19.53 7.41 -12.91
N SER A 117 -19.95 8.02 -11.80
CA SER A 117 -21.05 8.98 -11.75
C SER A 117 -22.38 8.48 -12.35
N GLY A 118 -22.65 7.18 -12.27
CA GLY A 118 -23.82 6.55 -12.91
C GLY A 118 -23.68 6.32 -14.41
N HIS A 119 -22.51 6.61 -14.98
CA HIS A 119 -22.17 6.37 -16.37
C HIS A 119 -21.13 5.26 -16.49
N GLY A 120 -21.23 4.50 -17.58
CA GLY A 120 -20.40 3.34 -17.83
C GLY A 120 -20.16 3.12 -19.33
N GLY A 121 -19.24 2.22 -19.64
CA GLY A 121 -18.90 1.85 -21.00
C GLY A 121 -17.79 2.69 -21.62
N LEU A 122 -17.47 2.33 -22.86
CA LEU A 122 -16.39 2.96 -23.64
C LEU A 122 -16.61 4.46 -23.84
N ALA A 123 -17.86 4.91 -23.94
CA ALA A 123 -18.18 6.33 -24.09
C ALA A 123 -17.69 7.18 -22.90
N THR A 124 -17.80 6.67 -21.67
CA THR A 124 -17.32 7.35 -20.45
C THR A 124 -15.79 7.36 -20.39
N VAL A 125 -15.17 6.21 -20.66
CA VAL A 125 -13.71 6.05 -20.53
C VAL A 125 -12.93 6.69 -21.68
N PHE A 126 -13.52 6.81 -22.86
CA PHE A 126 -12.95 7.52 -24.01
C PHE A 126 -13.61 8.90 -24.25
N GLY A 127 -14.39 9.38 -23.29
CA GLY A 127 -15.00 10.70 -23.30
C GLY A 127 -14.01 11.82 -22.94
N PHE A 128 -14.53 13.01 -22.62
CA PHE A 128 -13.71 14.17 -22.26
C PHE A 128 -12.80 13.95 -21.04
N THR A 129 -13.26 13.15 -20.07
CA THR A 129 -12.52 12.85 -18.84
C THR A 129 -11.65 11.60 -18.93
N GLY A 130 -11.60 10.94 -20.10
CA GLY A 130 -10.90 9.67 -20.29
C GLY A 130 -9.43 9.69 -19.87
N GLY A 131 -8.71 10.76 -20.22
CA GLY A 131 -7.30 10.94 -19.84
C GLY A 131 -7.06 10.92 -18.34
N PHE A 132 -7.99 11.43 -17.53
CA PHE A 132 -7.90 11.37 -16.07
C PHE A 132 -8.22 9.95 -15.55
N ILE A 133 -9.24 9.30 -16.12
CA ILE A 133 -9.67 7.95 -15.74
C ILE A 133 -8.53 6.94 -15.91
N TRP A 134 -7.79 7.03 -17.02
CA TRP A 134 -6.64 6.16 -17.27
C TRP A 134 -5.45 6.44 -16.36
N MET A 135 -5.29 7.67 -15.85
CA MET A 135 -4.20 8.02 -14.94
C MET A 135 -4.46 7.56 -13.50
N PHE A 136 -5.71 7.52 -13.02
CA PHE A 136 -6.02 7.19 -11.63
C PHE A 136 -5.37 5.90 -11.08
N PRO A 137 -5.32 4.76 -11.81
CA PRO A 137 -4.59 3.58 -11.33
C PRO A 137 -3.10 3.85 -11.14
N PHE A 138 -2.47 4.59 -12.05
CA PHE A 138 -1.05 4.95 -11.97
C PHE A 138 -0.76 5.94 -10.84
N GLU A 139 -1.67 6.88 -10.60
CA GLU A 139 -1.60 7.79 -9.45
C GLU A 139 -1.62 7.00 -8.15
N ALA A 140 -2.58 6.08 -7.98
CA ALA A 140 -2.65 5.22 -6.79
C ALA A 140 -1.38 4.38 -6.61
N LEU A 141 -0.81 3.86 -7.70
CA LEU A 141 0.44 3.10 -7.69
C LEU A 141 1.60 3.95 -7.16
N LEU A 142 1.80 5.15 -7.71
CA LEU A 142 2.93 6.02 -7.39
C LEU A 142 2.80 6.67 -6.01
N ILE A 143 1.60 7.12 -5.64
CA ILE A 143 1.31 7.59 -4.28
C ILE A 143 1.56 6.47 -3.27
N GLY A 144 1.12 5.25 -3.58
CA GLY A 144 1.37 4.09 -2.75
C GLY A 144 2.85 3.73 -2.65
N TRP A 145 3.63 3.93 -3.71
CA TRP A 145 5.09 3.73 -3.69
C TRP A 145 5.79 4.73 -2.77
N VAL A 146 5.44 6.02 -2.86
CA VAL A 146 5.97 7.06 -1.96
C VAL A 146 5.59 6.75 -0.52
N SER A 147 4.32 6.45 -0.28
CA SER A 147 3.81 6.08 1.03
C SER A 147 4.59 4.88 1.56
N ASP A 148 4.65 3.76 0.83
CA ASP A 148 5.38 2.54 1.21
C ASP A 148 6.84 2.83 1.58
N ARG A 149 7.51 3.73 0.87
CA ARG A 149 8.90 4.11 1.18
C ARG A 149 9.00 4.90 2.48
N LEU A 150 8.08 5.83 2.70
CA LEU A 150 8.14 6.77 3.82
C LEU A 150 7.87 6.10 5.18
N PHE A 151 7.00 5.09 5.20
CA PHE A 151 6.67 4.34 6.43
C PHE A 151 7.48 3.05 6.60
N ARG A 152 8.40 2.73 5.67
CA ARG A 152 9.16 1.48 5.68
C ARG A 152 10.09 1.35 6.89
N ASP A 153 10.70 2.46 7.29
CA ASP A 153 11.83 2.45 8.22
C ASP A 153 11.41 2.63 9.69
N GLY A 154 10.11 2.58 9.99
CA GLY A 154 9.57 2.63 11.37
C GLY A 154 9.87 3.94 12.14
N LYS A 155 10.38 4.96 11.44
CA LYS A 155 10.66 6.28 12.03
C LYS A 155 9.36 6.94 12.48
N ARG A 156 9.41 7.70 13.59
CA ARG A 156 8.27 8.53 14.02
C ARG A 156 7.81 9.40 12.85
N PHE A 157 6.51 9.36 12.59
CA PHE A 157 5.89 10.15 11.53
C PHE A 157 5.82 11.62 11.99
N GLY A 158 6.86 12.38 11.65
CA GLY A 158 7.02 13.77 12.01
C GLY A 158 6.62 14.73 10.89
N PRO A 159 6.79 16.05 11.10
CA PRO A 159 6.37 17.07 10.15
C PRO A 159 7.07 16.95 8.78
N VAL A 160 8.32 16.49 8.76
CA VAL A 160 9.07 16.25 7.51
C VAL A 160 8.44 15.12 6.69
N GLN A 161 7.97 14.06 7.33
CA GLN A 161 7.28 12.96 6.65
C GLN A 161 5.94 13.45 6.09
N TYR A 162 5.17 14.25 6.82
CA TYR A 162 3.95 14.86 6.30
C TYR A 162 4.22 15.71 5.05
N ALA A 163 5.27 16.53 5.07
CA ALA A 163 5.66 17.35 3.93
C ALA A 163 6.07 16.50 2.71
N LEU A 164 6.87 15.44 2.92
CA LEU A 164 7.27 14.53 1.85
C LEU A 164 6.09 13.73 1.28
N LEU A 165 5.15 13.31 2.13
CA LEU A 165 3.93 12.63 1.71
C LEU A 165 3.04 13.56 0.88
N PHE A 166 2.83 14.79 1.34
CA PHE A 166 2.07 15.80 0.61
C PHE A 166 2.73 16.13 -0.72
N ALA A 167 4.05 16.32 -0.76
CA ALA A 167 4.78 16.54 -2.01
C ALA A 167 4.60 15.36 -2.99
N GLY A 168 4.65 14.11 -2.49
CA GLY A 168 4.37 12.93 -3.29
C GLY A 168 2.94 12.90 -3.83
N ILE A 169 1.94 13.21 -2.99
CA ILE A 169 0.53 13.28 -3.41
C ILE A 169 0.29 14.41 -4.40
N PHE A 170 0.94 15.56 -4.21
CA PHE A 170 0.85 16.69 -5.13
C PHE A 170 1.42 16.33 -6.51
N VAL A 171 2.62 15.75 -6.56
CA VAL A 171 3.25 15.36 -7.84
C VAL A 171 2.48 14.22 -8.50
N PHE A 172 2.19 13.16 -7.76
CA PHE A 172 1.63 11.94 -8.36
C PHE A 172 0.12 11.89 -8.41
N GLY A 173 -0.60 12.66 -7.60
CA GLY A 173 -2.07 12.69 -7.59
C GLY A 173 -2.68 13.93 -8.23
N ILE A 174 -1.91 15.01 -8.41
CA ILE A 174 -2.41 16.24 -9.02
C ILE A 174 -1.69 16.49 -10.35
N VAL A 175 -0.36 16.62 -10.32
CA VAL A 175 0.40 16.94 -11.54
C VAL A 175 0.28 15.82 -12.58
N LEU A 176 0.40 14.56 -12.17
CA LEU A 176 0.25 13.42 -13.08
C LEU A 176 -1.16 13.35 -13.72
N ALA A 177 -2.19 13.65 -12.93
CA ALA A 177 -3.57 13.72 -13.40
C ALA A 177 -3.71 14.72 -14.56
N TYR A 178 -3.14 15.91 -14.40
CA TYR A 178 -3.19 16.95 -15.42
C TYR A 178 -2.30 16.66 -16.63
N ILE A 179 -1.15 16.00 -16.45
CA ILE A 179 -0.28 15.58 -17.57
C ILE A 179 -1.02 14.63 -18.51
N GLY A 180 -1.82 13.69 -17.99
CA GLY A 180 -2.62 12.79 -18.82
C GLY A 180 -3.96 13.38 -19.26
N GLY A 181 -4.62 14.10 -18.36
CA GLY A 181 -5.98 14.59 -18.55
C GLY A 181 -6.08 15.81 -19.46
N VAL A 182 -5.19 16.80 -19.32
CA VAL A 182 -5.28 18.07 -20.08
C VAL A 182 -5.02 17.86 -21.58
N PRO A 183 -3.99 17.11 -22.02
CA PRO A 183 -3.78 16.86 -23.45
C PRO A 183 -4.91 16.05 -24.07
N TRP A 184 -5.45 15.07 -23.33
CA TRP A 184 -6.61 14.30 -23.77
C TRP A 184 -7.85 15.18 -23.93
N TYR A 185 -8.10 16.04 -22.95
CA TYR A 185 -9.20 16.99 -22.98
C TYR A 185 -9.09 17.96 -24.16
N ALA A 186 -7.89 18.53 -24.38
CA ALA A 186 -7.61 19.42 -25.51
C ALA A 186 -7.91 18.73 -26.85
N TYR A 187 -7.47 17.48 -27.01
CA TYR A 187 -7.73 16.68 -28.21
C TYR A 187 -9.22 16.41 -28.43
N LYS A 188 -9.96 16.05 -27.38
CA LYS A 188 -11.39 15.72 -27.47
C LYS A 188 -12.29 16.94 -27.64
N ALA A 189 -11.93 18.07 -27.04
CA ALA A 189 -12.68 19.32 -27.12
C ALA A 189 -12.28 20.20 -28.30
N GLU A 190 -11.29 19.78 -29.11
CA GLU A 190 -10.72 20.57 -30.21
C GLU A 190 -10.28 21.98 -29.77
N LEU A 191 -9.79 22.07 -28.53
CA LEU A 191 -9.32 23.31 -27.92
C LEU A 191 -7.81 23.40 -27.98
N SER A 192 -7.29 24.63 -27.97
CA SER A 192 -5.86 24.84 -27.71
C SER A 192 -5.51 24.34 -26.31
N VAL A 193 -4.27 23.88 -26.11
CA VAL A 193 -3.79 23.41 -24.79
C VAL A 193 -3.96 24.49 -23.72
N HIS A 194 -3.80 25.76 -24.09
CA HIS A 194 -4.02 26.88 -23.19
C HIS A 194 -5.49 27.01 -22.77
N ALA A 195 -6.44 26.92 -23.71
CA ALA A 195 -7.86 26.94 -23.40
C ALA A 195 -8.29 25.72 -22.57
N ALA A 196 -7.71 24.55 -22.86
CA ALA A 196 -7.92 23.33 -22.08
C ALA A 196 -7.45 23.48 -20.63
N MET A 197 -6.33 24.15 -20.37
CA MET A 197 -5.85 24.44 -19.01
C MET A 197 -6.82 25.33 -18.24
N ILE A 198 -7.37 26.36 -18.89
CA ILE A 198 -8.39 27.26 -18.30
C ILE A 198 -9.66 26.48 -17.94
N GLY A 199 -10.10 25.59 -18.81
CA GLY A 199 -11.33 24.80 -18.61
C GLY A 199 -11.18 23.59 -17.69
N ALA A 200 -9.99 22.96 -17.61
CA ALA A 200 -9.82 21.64 -16.99
C ALA A 200 -8.73 21.56 -15.91
N CYS A 201 -7.96 22.63 -15.65
CA CYS A 201 -6.86 22.63 -14.67
C CYS A 201 -7.03 23.73 -13.61
N TYR A 202 -7.02 24.99 -14.00
CA TYR A 202 -7.04 26.12 -13.06
C TYR A 202 -8.20 26.11 -12.03
N PRO A 203 -9.47 25.82 -12.40
CA PRO A 203 -10.56 25.84 -11.43
C PRO A 203 -10.54 24.64 -10.47
N PHE A 204 -9.89 23.54 -10.84
CA PHE A 204 -9.81 22.32 -10.04
C PHE A 204 -8.65 22.36 -9.04
N LEU A 205 -7.58 23.10 -9.37
CA LEU A 205 -6.35 23.16 -8.60
C LEU A 205 -6.54 23.50 -7.11
N PRO A 206 -7.32 24.53 -6.72
CA PRO A 206 -7.53 24.84 -5.30
C PRO A 206 -8.23 23.70 -4.56
N GLY A 207 -9.22 23.08 -5.20
CA GLY A 207 -9.95 21.95 -4.66
C GLY A 207 -9.08 20.70 -4.54
N ASP A 208 -8.14 20.48 -5.45
CA ASP A 208 -7.26 19.31 -5.44
C ASP A 208 -6.13 19.46 -4.44
N ILE A 209 -5.60 20.67 -4.25
CA ILE A 209 -4.66 20.97 -3.17
C ILE A 209 -5.31 20.69 -1.82
N LEU A 210 -6.55 21.16 -1.61
CA LEU A 210 -7.28 20.89 -0.37
C LEU A 210 -7.49 19.39 -0.14
N LYS A 211 -7.90 18.64 -1.18
CA LYS A 211 -8.00 17.17 -1.13
C LYS A 211 -6.66 16.52 -0.80
N GLY A 212 -5.57 17.00 -1.39
CA GLY A 212 -4.22 16.50 -1.13
C GLY A 212 -3.79 16.69 0.33
N ILE A 213 -4.12 17.83 0.93
CA ILE A 213 -3.87 18.09 2.36
C ILE A 213 -4.67 17.11 3.22
N VAL A 214 -5.98 16.99 2.96
CA VAL A 214 -6.87 16.06 3.69
C VAL A 214 -6.39 14.62 3.55
N ALA A 215 -6.01 14.19 2.35
CA ALA A 215 -5.46 12.86 2.11
C ALA A 215 -4.17 12.63 2.91
N THR A 216 -3.25 13.59 2.89
CA THR A 216 -1.98 13.51 3.61
C THR A 216 -2.21 13.33 5.11
N LEU A 217 -3.10 14.13 5.70
CA LEU A 217 -3.45 14.03 7.12
C LEU A 217 -4.11 12.69 7.44
N ALA A 218 -5.08 12.27 6.62
CA ALA A 218 -5.78 11.00 6.80
C ALA A 218 -4.84 9.80 6.69
N ILE A 219 -3.94 9.78 5.69
CA ILE A 219 -2.95 8.71 5.50
C ILE A 219 -1.97 8.70 6.69
N GLY A 220 -1.45 9.85 7.10
CA GLY A 220 -0.54 9.96 8.23
C GLY A 220 -1.15 9.45 9.55
N ALA A 221 -2.44 9.72 9.78
CA ALA A 221 -3.16 9.30 10.97
C ALA A 221 -3.59 7.83 10.95
N LEU A 222 -4.14 7.36 9.82
CA LEU A 222 -4.75 6.03 9.71
C LEU A 222 -3.73 4.94 9.43
N ARG A 223 -2.68 5.21 8.66
CA ARG A 223 -1.73 4.18 8.24
C ARG A 223 -0.96 3.50 9.38
N PRO A 224 -0.59 4.17 10.48
CA PRO A 224 -0.04 3.51 11.66
C PRO A 224 -1.03 2.57 12.36
N VAL A 225 -2.34 2.82 12.23
CA VAL A 225 -3.42 2.05 12.86
C VAL A 225 -3.86 0.89 11.97
N VAL A 226 -3.80 1.06 10.65
CA VAL A 226 -4.12 0.00 9.70
C VAL A 226 -3.03 -1.08 9.77
N PRO A 227 -3.37 -2.32 10.16
CA PRO A 227 -2.37 -3.36 10.32
C PRO A 227 -1.70 -3.65 8.98
N GLY A 228 -0.36 -3.48 8.94
CA GLY A 228 0.43 -3.53 7.72
C GLY A 228 0.06 -4.70 6.81
N PHE A 229 -0.22 -4.39 5.55
CA PHE A 229 -0.42 -5.39 4.51
C PHE A 229 0.91 -6.14 4.34
N ARG A 230 0.95 -7.41 4.77
CA ARG A 230 2.15 -8.23 4.59
C ARG A 230 2.42 -8.32 3.09
N ARG A 231 3.58 -7.81 2.66
CA ARG A 231 4.16 -8.21 1.38
C ARG A 231 4.19 -9.72 1.38
N ILE A 232 3.53 -10.35 0.41
CA ILE A 232 3.80 -11.74 0.08
C ILE A 232 5.27 -11.74 -0.32
N ARG A 233 6.13 -12.07 0.64
CA ARG A 233 7.55 -12.25 0.44
C ARG A 233 7.66 -13.54 -0.37
N ARG A 234 7.86 -13.39 -1.67
CA ARG A 234 8.40 -14.48 -2.49
C ARG A 234 9.88 -14.60 -2.19
#